data_AF-A0A820NGP8-F1
#
_entry.id   AF-A0A820NGP8-F1
#
_cell.length_a   1.000
_cell.length_b   1.000
_cell.length_c   1.000
_cell.angle_alpha   90.00
_cell.angle_beta   90.00
_cell.angle_gamma   90.00
#
_symmetry.space_group_name_H-M   'P 1'
#
loop_
_entity.id
_entity.type
_entity.pdbx_description
1 polymer ?
#
loop_
_entity_poly.entity_id
_entity_poly.type
_entity_poly.pdbx_seq_one_letter_code
_entity_poly.pdbx_strand_id
1 'polypeptide(L)'
;KASFVDRAAWGAREPTSITNLTRKPFSFYVIHHSYEPPNCYDDTACIERVKQIQDLHQTTFGWADVGYHFLVGENGKVYEGRGWNRQAAHSPGWNDDAFGICIMGDFRTAPPNEKALNAVRSWIDCGIKHGHVKEDYYIITHRQSQRPGYAECPGNGTMDVVNKWPRYCSFQNPGTPLDANETL
;
A
#
# COMPACT_ATOMS: atom_id res chain seq x y z
N LYS A 1 8.95 -5.22 15.72
CA LYS A 1 7.72 -5.77 15.09
C LYS A 1 6.65 -4.69 15.15
N ALA A 2 6.06 -4.31 14.02
CA ALA A 2 4.98 -3.31 14.01
C ALA A 2 3.74 -3.82 14.76
N SER A 3 2.99 -2.90 15.37
CA SER A 3 1.67 -3.20 15.95
C SER A 3 0.62 -3.23 14.85
N PHE A 4 -0.26 -4.23 14.89
CA PHE A 4 -1.30 -4.47 13.88
C PHE A 4 -2.67 -4.11 14.45
N VAL A 5 -3.48 -3.40 13.66
CA VAL A 5 -4.86 -3.01 13.97
C VAL A 5 -5.77 -3.61 12.90
N ASP A 6 -6.50 -4.66 13.28
CA ASP A 6 -7.46 -5.31 12.38
C ASP A 6 -8.69 -4.43 12.10
N ARG A 7 -9.49 -4.84 11.11
CA ARG A 7 -10.71 -4.14 10.70
C ARG A 7 -11.69 -3.86 11.85
N ALA A 8 -11.88 -4.80 12.76
CA ALA A 8 -12.81 -4.63 13.87
C ALA A 8 -12.27 -3.57 14.86
N ALA A 9 -10.97 -3.60 15.15
CA ALA A 9 -10.31 -2.71 16.09
C ALA A 9 -10.33 -1.23 15.66
N TRP A 10 -10.22 -0.94 14.36
CA TRP A 10 -10.40 0.44 13.86
C TRP A 10 -11.85 0.76 13.49
N GLY A 11 -12.80 -0.16 13.67
CA GLY A 11 -14.23 0.07 13.43
C GLY A 11 -14.57 0.21 11.94
N ALA A 12 -14.03 -0.67 11.11
CA ALA A 12 -14.31 -0.74 9.69
C ALA A 12 -15.77 -1.02 9.39
N ARG A 13 -16.31 -0.37 8.36
CA ARG A 13 -17.54 -0.84 7.72
C ARG A 13 -17.27 -2.12 6.94
N GLU A 14 -18.31 -2.91 6.72
CA GLU A 14 -18.22 -4.08 5.87
C GLU A 14 -17.95 -3.70 4.41
N PRO A 15 -17.16 -4.51 3.67
CA PRO A 15 -17.06 -4.37 2.22
C PRO A 15 -18.43 -4.55 1.56
N THR A 16 -18.75 -3.76 0.55
CA THR A 16 -20.00 -3.93 -0.21
C THR A 16 -19.95 -5.13 -1.16
N SER A 17 -18.74 -5.57 -1.52
CA SER A 17 -18.47 -6.83 -2.22
C SER A 17 -17.05 -7.31 -1.92
N ILE A 18 -16.77 -8.59 -2.20
CA ILE A 18 -15.45 -9.18 -2.03
C ILE A 18 -15.04 -9.88 -3.33
N THR A 19 -13.90 -9.46 -3.88
CA THR A 19 -13.22 -10.16 -4.97
C THR A 19 -12.00 -10.88 -4.40
N ASN A 20 -11.94 -12.20 -4.58
CA ASN A 20 -10.79 -12.98 -4.19
C ASN A 20 -9.64 -12.78 -5.18
N LEU A 21 -8.41 -12.77 -4.67
CA LEU A 21 -7.21 -12.73 -5.51
C LEU A 21 -7.13 -13.99 -6.36
N THR A 22 -6.77 -13.84 -7.64
CA THR A 22 -6.53 -15.00 -8.52
C THR A 22 -5.05 -15.35 -8.65
N ARG A 23 -4.15 -14.40 -8.32
CA ARG A 23 -2.70 -14.57 -8.38
C ARG A 23 -2.09 -14.47 -6.98
N LYS A 24 -1.49 -15.57 -6.52
CA LYS A 24 -0.73 -15.67 -5.27
C LYS A 24 0.44 -16.64 -5.44
N PRO A 25 1.55 -16.47 -4.69
CA PRO A 25 1.89 -15.28 -3.90
C PRO A 25 2.19 -14.06 -4.79
N PHE A 26 2.09 -12.86 -4.23
CA PHE A 26 2.44 -11.62 -4.95
C PHE A 26 3.93 -11.58 -5.28
N SER A 27 4.28 -10.94 -6.40
CA SER A 27 5.69 -10.68 -6.77
C SER A 27 6.11 -9.23 -6.51
N PHE A 28 5.16 -8.34 -6.21
CA PHE A 28 5.41 -6.90 -6.09
C PHE A 28 4.77 -6.31 -4.84
N TYR A 29 5.46 -5.38 -4.20
CA TYR A 29 4.88 -4.39 -3.31
C TYR A 29 4.73 -3.06 -4.06
N VAL A 30 3.60 -2.39 -3.91
CA VAL A 30 3.40 -1.01 -4.39
C VAL A 30 3.25 -0.09 -3.19
N ILE A 31 4.15 0.89 -3.07
CA ILE A 31 4.09 1.89 -2.00
C ILE A 31 3.30 3.11 -2.46
N HIS A 32 2.34 3.52 -1.63
CA HIS A 32 1.48 4.69 -1.80
C HIS A 32 1.62 5.67 -0.65
N HIS A 33 1.14 6.89 -0.86
CA HIS A 33 0.66 7.76 0.20
C HIS A 33 -0.84 8.02 0.04
N SER A 34 -1.52 8.50 1.08
CA SER A 34 -2.93 8.92 0.94
C SER A 34 -3.05 10.29 0.28
N TYR A 35 -2.05 11.18 0.45
CA TYR A 35 -2.12 12.62 0.22
C TYR A 35 -3.18 13.28 1.11
N GLU A 36 -4.45 12.95 0.88
CA GLU A 36 -5.57 13.25 1.75
C GLU A 36 -6.21 11.93 2.23
N PRO A 37 -6.52 11.78 3.52
CA PRO A 37 -6.36 12.76 4.60
C PRO A 37 -4.88 12.89 5.05
N PRO A 38 -4.51 13.96 5.80
CA PRO A 38 -3.13 14.23 6.16
C PRO A 38 -2.60 13.27 7.22
N ASN A 39 -1.32 13.43 7.55
CA ASN A 39 -0.58 12.60 8.49
C ASN A 39 -1.31 12.46 9.84
N CYS A 40 -1.07 11.32 10.51
CA CYS A 40 -1.60 11.02 11.84
C CYS A 40 -0.52 10.43 12.74
N TYR A 41 -0.37 10.95 13.95
CA TYR A 41 0.77 10.62 14.82
C TYR A 41 0.38 9.85 16.08
N ASP A 42 -0.92 9.82 16.41
CA ASP A 42 -1.50 9.07 17.52
C ASP A 42 -2.59 8.10 17.03
N ASP A 43 -2.98 7.19 17.92
CA ASP A 43 -3.91 6.10 17.60
C ASP A 43 -5.30 6.60 17.19
N THR A 44 -5.83 7.60 17.89
CA THR A 44 -7.17 8.14 17.63
C THR A 44 -7.19 8.81 16.27
N ALA A 45 -6.21 9.68 16.00
CA ALA A 45 -6.07 10.35 14.71
C ALA A 45 -5.91 9.32 13.58
N CYS A 46 -5.07 8.31 13.74
CA CYS A 46 -4.86 7.33 12.68
C CYS A 46 -6.06 6.43 12.41
N ILE A 47 -6.84 6.07 13.44
CA ILE A 47 -8.12 5.38 13.24
C ILE A 47 -9.09 6.28 12.46
N GLU A 48 -9.15 7.56 12.78
CA GLU A 48 -9.97 8.53 12.04
C GLU A 48 -9.54 8.64 10.57
N ARG A 49 -8.23 8.68 10.29
CA ARG A 49 -7.70 8.72 8.91
C ARG A 49 -8.09 7.48 8.10
N VAL A 50 -7.94 6.28 8.65
CA VAL A 50 -8.35 5.05 7.93
C VAL A 50 -9.85 5.06 7.63
N LYS A 51 -10.69 5.53 8.57
CA LYS A 51 -12.14 5.69 8.34
C LYS A 51 -12.44 6.70 7.24
N GLN A 52 -11.81 7.86 7.26
CA GLN A 52 -11.97 8.88 6.21
C GLN A 52 -11.60 8.34 4.82
N ILE A 53 -10.54 7.55 4.72
CA ILE A 53 -10.14 6.90 3.47
C ILE A 53 -11.20 5.87 3.05
N GLN A 54 -11.69 5.02 3.97
CA GLN A 54 -12.76 4.06 3.65
C GLN A 54 -14.04 4.78 3.20
N ASP A 55 -14.41 5.87 3.85
CA ASP A 55 -15.57 6.68 3.51
C ASP A 55 -15.46 7.31 2.14
N LEU A 56 -14.34 7.96 1.83
CA LEU A 56 -14.09 8.47 0.50
C LEU A 56 -14.20 7.37 -0.57
N HIS A 57 -13.55 6.23 -0.35
CA HIS A 57 -13.50 5.17 -1.35
C HIS A 57 -14.85 4.48 -1.56
N GLN A 58 -15.61 4.18 -0.51
CA GLN A 58 -16.90 3.52 -0.65
C GLN A 58 -18.00 4.48 -1.07
N THR A 59 -18.08 5.67 -0.46
CA THR A 59 -19.21 6.58 -0.67
C THR A 59 -19.04 7.47 -1.89
N THR A 60 -17.81 7.93 -2.15
CA THR A 60 -17.53 8.88 -3.24
C THR A 60 -17.04 8.16 -4.49
N PHE A 61 -16.14 7.18 -4.36
CA PHE A 61 -15.62 6.45 -5.52
C PHE A 61 -16.41 5.18 -5.87
N GLY A 62 -17.34 4.76 -5.01
CA GLY A 62 -18.16 3.56 -5.23
C GLY A 62 -17.38 2.25 -5.17
N TRP A 63 -16.19 2.25 -4.56
CA TRP A 63 -15.38 1.04 -4.43
C TRP A 63 -15.95 0.11 -3.36
N ALA A 64 -15.62 -1.18 -3.46
CA ALA A 64 -16.12 -2.17 -2.53
C ALA A 64 -15.69 -1.90 -1.07
N ASP A 65 -14.49 -1.33 -0.91
CA ASP A 65 -13.82 -1.07 0.37
C ASP A 65 -12.63 -0.14 0.13
N VAL A 66 -11.88 0.18 1.18
CA VAL A 66 -10.57 0.86 1.11
C VAL A 66 -9.69 0.27 0.00
N GLY A 67 -8.92 1.11 -0.70
CA GLY A 67 -8.28 0.75 -1.96
C GLY A 67 -7.03 -0.09 -1.79
N TYR A 68 -6.44 -0.07 -0.59
CA TYR A 68 -5.14 -0.66 -0.27
C TYR A 68 -5.32 -1.98 0.50
N HIS A 69 -4.31 -2.85 0.46
CA HIS A 69 -4.32 -4.04 1.31
C HIS A 69 -4.12 -3.65 2.77
N PHE A 70 -3.15 -2.75 3.03
CA PHE A 70 -2.84 -2.23 4.36
C PHE A 70 -2.46 -0.75 4.31
N LEU A 71 -2.69 -0.05 5.41
CA LEU A 71 -2.35 1.34 5.62
C LEU A 71 -1.39 1.48 6.81
N VAL A 72 -0.53 2.48 6.81
CA VAL A 72 0.47 2.72 7.86
C VAL A 72 0.36 4.17 8.33
N GLY A 73 0.21 4.36 9.65
CA GLY A 73 0.24 5.69 10.26
C GLY A 73 1.64 6.11 10.71
N GLU A 74 1.84 7.41 10.91
CA GLU A 74 3.08 7.97 11.50
C GLU A 74 3.23 7.58 12.99
N ASN A 75 2.20 7.00 13.61
CA ASN A 75 2.30 6.32 14.89
C ASN A 75 3.06 4.96 14.82
N GLY A 76 3.39 4.46 13.62
CA GLY A 76 4.10 3.20 13.40
C GLY A 76 3.22 1.95 13.46
N LYS A 77 1.89 2.11 13.37
CA LYS A 77 0.95 0.98 13.33
C LYS A 77 0.52 0.66 11.90
N VAL A 78 0.22 -0.62 11.68
CA VAL A 78 -0.33 -1.11 10.42
C VAL A 78 -1.82 -1.39 10.61
N TYR A 79 -2.64 -0.80 9.75
CA TYR A 79 -4.09 -0.90 9.75
C TYR A 79 -4.54 -1.80 8.61
N GLU A 80 -5.38 -2.78 8.92
CA GLU A 80 -5.92 -3.69 7.92
C GLU A 80 -6.88 -2.99 6.98
N GLY A 81 -6.55 -2.98 5.68
CA GLY A 81 -7.47 -2.59 4.63
C GLY A 81 -8.21 -3.81 4.08
N ARG A 82 -7.97 -4.15 2.82
CA ARG A 82 -8.52 -5.38 2.23
C ARG A 82 -7.82 -6.67 2.69
N GLY A 83 -6.71 -6.56 3.41
CA GLY A 83 -5.99 -7.69 3.97
C GLY A 83 -5.21 -8.48 2.93
N TRP A 84 -4.75 -9.68 3.30
CA TRP A 84 -3.83 -10.48 2.47
C TRP A 84 -4.48 -11.25 1.31
N ASN A 85 -5.80 -11.44 1.36
CA ASN A 85 -6.47 -12.45 0.54
C ASN A 85 -7.47 -11.91 -0.49
N ARG A 86 -7.67 -10.59 -0.54
CA ARG A 86 -8.68 -9.93 -1.38
C ARG A 86 -8.01 -8.99 -2.37
N GLN A 87 -8.55 -8.93 -3.58
CA GLN A 87 -8.07 -8.03 -4.62
C GLN A 87 -8.27 -6.58 -4.18
N ALA A 88 -7.25 -5.75 -4.39
CA ALA A 88 -7.27 -4.33 -4.05
C ALA A 88 -7.80 -3.43 -5.18
N ALA A 89 -7.77 -2.11 -4.97
CA ALA A 89 -8.16 -1.11 -5.95
C ALA A 89 -7.19 0.09 -5.94
N HIS A 90 -5.90 -0.15 -5.67
CA HIS A 90 -4.89 0.89 -5.46
C HIS A 90 -4.15 1.31 -6.74
N SER A 91 -4.05 0.41 -7.72
CA SER A 91 -3.25 0.62 -8.94
C SER A 91 -3.89 -0.12 -10.11
N PRO A 92 -4.61 0.57 -11.01
CA PRO A 92 -5.19 -0.04 -12.20
C PRO A 92 -4.16 -0.89 -12.97
N GLY A 93 -4.56 -2.08 -13.40
CA GLY A 93 -3.67 -3.06 -14.07
C GLY A 93 -2.78 -3.90 -13.13
N TRP A 94 -2.70 -3.54 -11.84
CA TRP A 94 -1.82 -4.20 -10.85
C TRP A 94 -2.54 -4.76 -9.62
N ASN A 95 -3.86 -4.54 -9.52
CA ASN A 95 -4.64 -4.85 -8.32
C ASN A 95 -4.68 -6.34 -7.93
N ASP A 96 -4.43 -7.25 -8.89
CA ASP A 96 -4.32 -8.69 -8.65
C ASP A 96 -2.87 -9.18 -8.55
N ASP A 97 -1.91 -8.35 -8.97
CA ASP A 97 -0.50 -8.70 -9.17
C ASP A 97 0.43 -8.13 -8.10
N ALA A 98 0.01 -7.05 -7.44
CA ALA A 98 0.84 -6.32 -6.50
C ALA A 98 0.12 -5.99 -5.19
N PHE A 99 0.89 -6.13 -4.11
CA PHE A 99 0.46 -5.83 -2.77
C PHE A 99 0.66 -4.35 -2.42
N GLY A 100 -0.43 -3.59 -2.47
CA GLY A 100 -0.43 -2.15 -2.11
C GLY A 100 -0.41 -1.87 -0.61
N ILE A 101 0.59 -1.08 -0.19
CA ILE A 101 0.72 -0.49 1.16
C ILE A 101 0.64 1.03 1.04
N CYS A 102 -0.25 1.66 1.80
CA CYS A 102 -0.41 3.12 1.83
C CYS A 102 0.09 3.73 3.13
N ILE A 103 1.03 4.68 3.05
CA ILE A 103 1.44 5.47 4.20
C ILE A 103 0.50 6.69 4.30
N MET A 104 -0.23 6.82 5.40
CA MET A 104 -1.23 7.87 5.58
C MET A 104 -0.56 9.22 5.82
N GLY A 105 -0.72 10.14 4.86
CA GLY A 105 -0.20 11.50 4.91
C GLY A 105 0.16 12.07 3.54
N ASP A 106 0.64 13.31 3.56
CA ASP A 106 1.24 13.98 2.40
C ASP A 106 2.77 13.92 2.52
N PHE A 107 3.38 13.22 1.58
CA PHE A 107 4.83 13.01 1.52
C PHE A 107 5.43 13.53 0.21
N ARG A 108 4.79 14.52 -0.43
CA ARG A 108 5.35 15.18 -1.62
C ARG A 108 6.69 15.84 -1.33
N THR A 109 6.87 16.40 -0.14
CA THR A 109 8.07 17.16 0.25
C THR A 109 8.89 16.49 1.35
N ALA A 110 8.27 16.08 2.46
CA ALA A 110 8.96 15.43 3.57
C ALA A 110 8.77 13.90 3.53
N PRO A 111 9.78 13.11 3.94
CA PRO A 111 9.63 11.67 4.06
C PRO A 111 8.71 11.28 5.24
N PRO A 112 8.12 10.07 5.21
CA PRO A 112 7.53 9.48 6.40
C PRO A 112 8.52 9.35 7.54
N ASN A 113 8.05 9.42 8.79
CA ASN A 113 8.93 9.23 9.94
C ASN A 113 9.44 7.78 10.04
N GLU A 114 10.48 7.61 10.87
CA GLU A 114 11.10 6.31 11.09
C GLU A 114 10.13 5.23 11.60
N LYS A 115 9.11 5.59 12.40
CA LYS A 115 8.13 4.62 12.90
C LYS A 115 7.30 4.05 11.75
N ALA A 116 6.81 4.90 10.85
CA ALA A 116 6.07 4.47 9.66
C ALA A 116 6.96 3.63 8.72
N LEU A 117 8.18 4.09 8.43
CA LEU A 117 9.12 3.37 7.56
C LEU A 117 9.47 1.99 8.12
N ASN A 118 9.74 1.89 9.43
CA ASN A 118 10.00 0.61 10.10
C ASN A 118 8.76 -0.29 10.12
N ALA A 119 7.56 0.28 10.21
CA ALA A 119 6.32 -0.48 10.13
C ALA A 119 6.11 -1.08 8.72
N VAL A 120 6.36 -0.32 7.66
CA VAL A 120 6.31 -0.81 6.27
C VAL A 120 7.30 -1.97 6.08
N ARG A 121 8.57 -1.81 6.47
CA ARG A 121 9.58 -2.88 6.35
C ARG A 121 9.17 -4.13 7.14
N SER A 122 8.72 -3.96 8.37
CA SER A 122 8.24 -5.07 9.20
C SER A 122 7.02 -5.78 8.59
N TRP A 123 6.18 -5.08 7.82
CA TRP A 123 5.00 -5.66 7.17
C TRP A 123 5.37 -6.37 5.86
N ILE A 124 6.37 -5.87 5.14
CA ILE A 124 7.00 -6.57 4.00
C ILE A 124 7.56 -7.91 4.46
N ASP A 125 8.39 -7.92 5.51
CA ASP A 125 8.95 -9.15 6.08
C ASP A 125 7.85 -10.12 6.55
N CYS A 126 6.75 -9.59 7.09
CA CYS A 126 5.60 -10.38 7.50
C CYS A 126 4.95 -11.09 6.32
N GLY A 127 4.74 -10.40 5.19
CA GLY A 127 4.13 -10.97 3.99
C GLY A 127 4.97 -12.09 3.38
N ILE A 128 6.30 -11.92 3.37
CA ILE A 128 7.24 -12.95 2.89
C ILE A 128 7.20 -14.16 3.83
N LYS A 129 7.36 -13.95 5.13
CA LYS A 129 7.40 -15.02 6.15
C LYS A 129 6.16 -15.92 6.12
N HIS A 130 4.99 -15.38 5.79
CA HIS A 130 3.73 -16.13 5.75
C HIS A 130 3.34 -16.57 4.34
N GLY A 131 4.23 -16.44 3.35
CA GLY A 131 4.00 -16.91 1.98
C GLY A 131 2.95 -16.12 1.21
N HIS A 132 2.64 -14.88 1.63
CA HIS A 132 1.77 -13.99 0.86
C HIS A 132 2.50 -13.32 -0.29
N VAL A 133 3.81 -13.12 -0.15
CA VAL A 133 4.69 -12.49 -1.15
C VAL A 133 5.92 -13.37 -1.33
N LYS A 134 6.43 -13.49 -2.56
CA LYS A 134 7.64 -14.27 -2.87
C LYS A 134 8.88 -13.66 -2.20
N GLU A 135 9.89 -14.49 -1.98
CA GLU A 135 11.19 -14.03 -1.44
C GLU A 135 11.96 -13.16 -2.44
N ASP A 136 11.77 -13.39 -3.75
CA ASP A 136 12.36 -12.63 -4.85
C ASP A 136 11.45 -11.48 -5.34
N TYR A 137 10.67 -10.89 -4.43
CA TYR A 137 9.80 -9.76 -4.74
C TYR A 137 10.54 -8.52 -5.23
N TYR A 138 9.78 -7.58 -5.79
CA TYR A 138 10.23 -6.21 -6.05
C TYR A 138 9.40 -5.19 -5.28
N ILE A 139 10.03 -4.09 -4.88
CA ILE A 139 9.35 -2.90 -4.37
C ILE A 139 9.27 -1.90 -5.50
N ILE A 140 8.05 -1.49 -5.84
CA ILE A 140 7.76 -0.41 -6.76
C ILE A 140 6.89 0.63 -6.06
N THR A 141 6.69 1.75 -6.73
CA THR A 141 5.84 2.85 -6.25
C THR A 141 4.66 3.05 -7.19
N HIS A 142 3.60 3.70 -6.70
CA HIS A 142 2.42 3.93 -7.55
C HIS A 142 2.76 4.69 -8.84
N ARG A 143 3.69 5.64 -8.79
CA ARG A 143 4.21 6.33 -9.99
C ARG A 143 4.92 5.41 -11.00
N GLN A 144 5.47 4.27 -10.56
CA GLN A 144 6.11 3.29 -11.45
C GLN A 144 5.14 2.24 -11.99
N SER A 145 4.05 1.95 -11.27
CA SER A 145 3.02 1.01 -11.73
C SER A 145 2.05 1.65 -12.74
N GLN A 146 2.21 2.93 -13.03
CA GLN A 146 1.37 3.69 -13.94
C GLN A 146 2.21 4.33 -15.05
N ARG A 147 1.57 4.79 -16.12
CA ARG A 147 2.27 5.52 -17.19
C ARG A 147 3.01 6.76 -16.63
N PRO A 148 4.15 7.15 -17.20
CA PRO A 148 4.91 8.31 -16.73
C PRO A 148 4.05 9.57 -16.59
N GLY A 149 4.18 10.26 -15.47
CA GLY A 149 3.44 11.50 -15.16
C GLY A 149 1.97 11.30 -14.75
N TYR A 150 1.46 10.06 -14.68
CA TYR A 150 0.09 9.81 -14.24
C TYR A 150 -0.13 10.06 -12.75
N ALA A 151 0.82 9.65 -11.90
CA ALA A 151 0.71 9.78 -10.46
C ALA A 151 2.00 10.34 -9.86
N GLU A 152 1.88 11.29 -8.93
CA GLU A 152 2.98 11.75 -8.07
C GLU A 152 3.19 10.80 -6.87
N CYS A 153 2.18 10.03 -6.51
CA CYS A 153 2.19 9.07 -5.40
C CYS A 153 3.40 8.11 -5.49
N PRO A 154 4.17 7.87 -4.40
CA PRO A 154 3.93 8.24 -2.99
C PRO A 154 4.54 9.58 -2.54
N GLY A 155 4.83 10.49 -3.48
CA GLY A 155 5.48 11.78 -3.19
C GLY A 155 7.01 11.70 -3.09
N ASN A 156 7.70 12.81 -3.39
CA ASN A 156 9.17 12.81 -3.49
C ASN A 156 9.86 12.60 -2.15
N GLY A 157 9.28 13.07 -1.04
CA GLY A 157 9.79 12.78 0.29
C GLY A 157 9.83 11.27 0.57
N THR A 158 8.78 10.52 0.21
CA THR A 158 8.83 9.04 0.30
C THR A 158 9.90 8.46 -0.62
N MET A 159 10.04 8.99 -1.84
CA MET A 159 11.03 8.52 -2.81
C MET A 159 12.47 8.67 -2.32
N ASP A 160 12.78 9.75 -1.61
CA ASP A 160 14.13 10.02 -1.07
C ASP A 160 14.64 8.92 -0.14
N VAL A 161 13.73 8.08 0.36
CA VAL A 161 14.03 6.95 1.25
C VAL A 161 13.81 5.60 0.56
N VAL A 162 12.65 5.40 -0.06
CA VAL A 162 12.24 4.07 -0.59
C VAL A 162 13.12 3.61 -1.75
N ASN A 163 13.64 4.52 -2.57
CA ASN A 163 14.51 4.16 -3.70
C ASN A 163 15.85 3.54 -3.29
N LYS A 164 16.23 3.66 -2.00
CA LYS A 164 17.45 3.08 -1.42
C LYS A 164 17.19 1.73 -0.75
N TRP A 165 15.94 1.28 -0.68
CA TRP A 165 15.62 0.02 -0.01
C TRP A 165 16.11 -1.19 -0.82
N PRO A 166 16.47 -2.29 -0.14
CA PRO A 166 16.67 -3.57 -0.80
C PRO A 166 15.44 -3.94 -1.63
N ARG A 167 15.66 -4.59 -2.78
CA ARG A 167 14.60 -5.02 -3.71
C ARG A 167 13.80 -3.89 -4.36
N TYR A 168 14.16 -2.62 -4.17
CA TYR A 168 13.59 -1.53 -4.98
C TYR A 168 13.90 -1.74 -6.46
N CYS A 169 12.87 -1.70 -7.30
CA CYS A 169 13.02 -1.82 -8.74
C CYS A 169 13.47 -0.47 -9.32
N SER A 170 14.67 -0.43 -9.90
CA SER A 170 15.23 0.78 -10.53
C SER A 170 14.65 1.06 -11.92
N PHE A 171 13.93 0.11 -12.52
CA PHE A 171 13.32 0.31 -13.83
C PHE A 171 12.12 1.26 -13.76
N GLN A 172 12.08 2.21 -14.69
CA GLN A 172 10.90 3.05 -14.90
C GLN A 172 9.88 2.26 -15.73
N ASN A 173 8.66 2.11 -15.21
CA ASN A 173 7.60 1.25 -15.77
C ASN A 173 8.06 -0.21 -15.96
N PRO A 174 8.14 -1.01 -14.89
CA PRO A 174 8.60 -2.40 -14.98
C PRO A 174 7.69 -3.35 -15.79
N GLY A 175 6.68 -2.83 -16.50
CA GLY A 175 5.61 -3.62 -17.11
C GLY A 175 4.73 -4.27 -16.06
N THR A 176 3.51 -4.68 -16.39
CA THR A 176 2.80 -5.61 -15.50
C THR A 176 3.58 -6.93 -15.47
N PRO A 177 3.43 -7.80 -14.46
CA PRO A 177 4.11 -9.10 -14.48
C PRO A 177 3.72 -9.97 -15.69
N LEU A 178 2.61 -9.64 -16.38
CA LEU A 178 2.24 -10.25 -17.65
C LEU A 178 3.18 -9.86 -18.80
N ASP A 179 3.78 -8.67 -18.76
CA ASP A 179 4.73 -8.17 -19.75
C ASP A 179 6.19 -8.57 -19.39
N ALA A 180 6.47 -8.80 -18.09
CA ALA A 180 7.80 -9.13 -17.59
C ALA A 180 8.33 -10.51 -18.04
N ASN A 181 7.47 -11.39 -18.56
CA ASN A 181 7.88 -12.66 -19.18
C ASN A 181 8.36 -12.52 -20.63
N GLU A 182 8.33 -11.33 -21.22
CA GLU A 182 8.84 -11.08 -22.58
C GLU A 182 10.15 -10.28 -22.61
N THR A 183 10.67 -9.80 -21.48
CA THR A 183 11.85 -8.91 -21.46
C THR A 183 12.86 -9.11 -20.32
N LEU A 184 12.88 -10.27 -19.65
CA LEU A 184 13.99 -10.65 -18.76
C LEU A 184 14.79 -11.83 -19.30
#